data_AF-A0A258WWU9-F1
#
_entry.id   AF-A0A258WWU9-F1
#
_cell.length_a   1.000
_cell.length_b   1.000
_cell.length_c   1.000
_cell.angle_alpha   90.00
_cell.angle_beta   90.00
_cell.angle_gamma   90.00
#
_symmetry.space_group_name_H-M   'P 1'
#
loop_
_entity.id
_entity.type
_entity.pdbx_description
1 polymer ?
#
loop_
_entity_poly.entity_id
_entity_poly.type
_entity_poly.pdbx_seq_one_letter_code
_entity_poly.pdbx_strand_id
1 'polypeptide(L)'
;MDKEQSVLEKLSRHLTAFEMLEKKAEKNKVQELRDSIGEAQNFSVLTDDEISLVLAYRAHQTRIDQKKKQADVANIGGLGNHASYASFERTGKATLSNFIKVMRGLGRINELEGLLKRDISAKLSELESGSGRKNKRRIKDKFFEDTVNLL
;
A
#
# COMPACT_ATOMS: atom_id res chain seq x y z
N MET A 1 14.76 -49.17 -22.02
CA MET A 1 14.17 -48.07 -21.23
C MET A 1 12.92 -48.60 -20.60
N ASP A 2 12.85 -48.52 -19.27
CA ASP A 2 11.79 -49.15 -18.49
C ASP A 2 10.45 -48.49 -18.77
N LYS A 3 9.38 -49.28 -18.94
CA LYS A 3 8.03 -48.75 -19.24
C LYS A 3 7.59 -47.74 -18.18
N GLU A 4 8.02 -47.96 -16.94
CA GLU A 4 7.75 -47.11 -15.80
C GLU A 4 8.41 -45.72 -15.93
N GLN A 5 9.66 -45.66 -16.38
CA GLN A 5 10.36 -44.40 -16.65
C GLN A 5 9.67 -43.59 -17.76
N SER A 6 9.17 -44.27 -18.80
CA SER A 6 8.41 -43.61 -19.88
C SER A 6 7.08 -43.03 -19.40
N VAL A 7 6.41 -43.69 -18.46
CA VAL A 7 5.16 -43.19 -17.86
C VAL A 7 5.43 -41.97 -16.96
N LEU A 8 6.47 -42.03 -16.13
CA LEU A 8 6.87 -40.91 -15.26
C LEU A 8 7.28 -39.67 -16.06
N GLU A 9 7.99 -39.84 -17.18
CA GLU A 9 8.37 -38.73 -18.04
C GLU A 9 7.16 -38.05 -18.70
N LYS A 10 6.15 -38.84 -19.13
CA LYS A 10 4.90 -38.31 -19.66
C LYS A 10 4.11 -37.53 -18.61
N LEU A 11 3.99 -38.06 -17.40
CA LEU A 11 3.32 -37.40 -16.27
C LEU A 11 3.99 -36.05 -15.93
N SER A 12 5.32 -36.02 -15.89
CA SER A 12 6.08 -34.78 -15.65
C SER A 12 5.76 -33.71 -16.71
N ARG A 13 5.76 -34.08 -18.00
CA ARG A 13 5.42 -33.17 -19.10
C ARG A 13 3.98 -32.64 -19.01
N HIS A 14 3.03 -33.48 -18.62
CA HIS A 14 1.64 -33.06 -18.41
C HIS A 14 1.49 -32.08 -17.24
N LEU A 15 2.22 -32.30 -16.15
CA LEU A 15 2.24 -31.37 -15.01
C LEU A 15 2.77 -30.00 -15.45
N THR A 16 3.88 -29.98 -16.20
CA THR A 16 4.46 -28.72 -16.71
C THR A 16 3.52 -28.01 -17.68
N ALA A 17 2.83 -28.76 -18.55
CA ALA A 17 1.85 -28.19 -19.47
C ALA A 17 0.66 -27.57 -18.71
N PHE A 18 0.20 -28.21 -17.63
CA PHE A 18 -0.88 -27.70 -16.79
C PHE A 18 -0.50 -26.41 -16.08
N GLU A 19 0.68 -26.35 -15.44
CA GLU A 19 1.19 -25.11 -14.82
C GLU A 19 1.33 -23.95 -15.82
N MET A 20 1.73 -24.25 -17.06
CA MET A 20 1.80 -23.25 -18.12
C MET A 20 0.42 -22.73 -18.53
N LEU A 21 -0.59 -23.60 -18.57
CA LEU A 21 -1.97 -23.23 -18.89
C LEU A 21 -2.59 -22.36 -17.79
N GLU A 22 -2.37 -22.70 -16.52
CA GLU A 22 -2.81 -21.87 -15.39
C GLU A 22 -2.19 -20.47 -15.44
N LYS A 23 -0.86 -20.38 -15.64
CA LYS A 23 -0.16 -19.10 -15.79
C LYS A 23 -0.67 -18.30 -16.99
N LYS A 24 -1.10 -18.96 -18.07
CA LYS A 24 -1.68 -18.31 -19.25
C LYS A 24 -3.10 -17.81 -18.96
N ALA A 25 -3.91 -18.59 -18.27
CA ALA A 25 -5.25 -18.20 -17.85
C ALA A 25 -5.22 -17.00 -16.89
N GLU A 26 -4.29 -16.99 -15.92
CA GLU A 26 -4.08 -15.85 -15.02
C GLU A 26 -3.68 -14.58 -15.78
N LYS A 27 -2.76 -14.69 -16.75
CA LYS A 27 -2.37 -13.54 -17.60
C LYS A 27 -3.54 -13.00 -18.41
N ASN A 28 -4.37 -13.87 -18.98
CA ASN A 28 -5.56 -13.47 -19.74
C ASN A 28 -6.57 -12.77 -18.83
N LYS A 29 -6.81 -13.30 -17.63
CA LYS A 29 -7.71 -12.69 -16.65
C LYS A 29 -7.24 -11.28 -16.24
N VAL A 30 -5.95 -11.09 -16.01
CA VAL A 30 -5.38 -9.76 -15.70
C VAL A 30 -5.56 -8.79 -16.87
N GLN A 31 -5.42 -9.27 -18.11
CA GLN A 31 -5.62 -8.45 -19.30
C GLN A 31 -7.09 -8.06 -19.47
N GLU A 32 -8.02 -9.00 -19.36
CA GLU A 32 -9.47 -8.75 -19.41
C GLU A 32 -9.93 -7.78 -18.32
N LEU A 33 -9.43 -7.96 -17.08
CA LEU A 33 -9.71 -7.04 -15.97
C LEU A 33 -9.18 -5.64 -16.29
N ARG A 34 -7.94 -5.52 -16.78
CA ARG A 34 -7.36 -4.23 -17.17
C ARG A 34 -8.19 -3.52 -18.25
N ASP A 35 -8.67 -4.26 -19.24
CA ASP A 35 -9.46 -3.70 -20.34
C ASP A 35 -10.86 -3.24 -19.88
N SER A 36 -11.36 -3.80 -18.77
CA SER A 36 -12.63 -3.39 -18.13
C SER A 36 -12.48 -2.23 -17.12
N ILE A 37 -11.26 -1.92 -16.68
CA ILE A 37 -11.01 -0.93 -15.62
C ILE A 37 -10.94 0.49 -16.18
N GLY A 38 -11.83 1.35 -15.68
CA GLY A 38 -11.82 2.81 -15.92
C GLY A 38 -11.08 3.60 -14.84
N GLU A 39 -10.85 4.89 -15.08
CA GLU A 39 -10.12 5.77 -14.15
C GLU A 39 -10.89 6.06 -12.84
N ALA A 40 -12.23 6.16 -12.92
CA ALA A 40 -13.12 6.59 -11.84
C ALA A 40 -13.82 5.43 -11.09
N GLN A 41 -13.13 4.31 -10.89
CA GLN A 41 -13.72 3.15 -10.21
C GLN A 41 -13.87 3.34 -8.70
N ASN A 42 -14.99 2.88 -8.15
CA ASN A 42 -15.28 2.90 -6.72
C ASN A 42 -14.68 1.67 -6.04
N PHE A 43 -13.77 1.88 -5.08
CA PHE A 43 -13.08 0.78 -4.38
C PHE A 43 -13.99 -0.06 -3.48
N SER A 44 -15.18 0.42 -3.10
CA SER A 44 -16.07 -0.32 -2.19
C SER A 44 -16.69 -1.59 -2.80
N VAL A 45 -16.62 -1.74 -4.12
CA VAL A 45 -17.20 -2.88 -4.87
C VAL A 45 -16.13 -3.72 -5.58
N LEU A 46 -14.86 -3.41 -5.37
CA LEU A 46 -13.74 -4.07 -6.01
C LEU A 46 -13.03 -5.03 -5.05
N THR A 47 -12.48 -6.10 -5.61
CA THR A 47 -11.54 -6.98 -4.95
C THR A 47 -10.15 -6.33 -4.83
N ASP A 48 -9.31 -6.85 -3.93
CA ASP A 48 -7.95 -6.34 -3.71
C ASP A 48 -7.09 -6.34 -4.98
N ASP A 49 -7.22 -7.38 -5.81
CA ASP A 49 -6.52 -7.49 -7.10
C ASP A 49 -7.00 -6.42 -8.10
N GLU A 50 -8.31 -6.15 -8.14
CA GLU A 50 -8.89 -5.11 -8.99
C GLU A 50 -8.47 -3.72 -8.53
N ILE A 51 -8.49 -3.43 -7.23
CA ILE A 51 -7.99 -2.17 -6.67
C ILE A 51 -6.52 -1.97 -7.05
N SER A 52 -5.70 -3.02 -6.92
CA SER A 52 -4.29 -2.98 -7.29
C SER A 52 -4.08 -2.67 -8.78
N LEU A 53 -4.91 -3.24 -9.66
CA LEU A 53 -4.90 -2.93 -11.09
C LEU A 53 -5.35 -1.50 -11.39
N VAL A 54 -6.39 -0.99 -10.71
CA VAL A 54 -6.82 0.42 -10.85
C VAL A 54 -5.68 1.36 -10.45
N LEU A 55 -4.99 1.08 -9.34
CA LEU A 55 -3.85 1.89 -8.89
C LEU A 55 -2.70 1.87 -9.90
N ALA A 56 -2.36 0.69 -10.45
CA ALA A 56 -1.35 0.59 -11.50
C ALA A 56 -1.75 1.30 -12.79
N TYR A 57 -3.02 1.22 -13.20
CA TYR A 57 -3.55 1.96 -14.34
C TYR A 57 -3.44 3.47 -14.13
N ARG A 58 -3.85 3.99 -12.95
CA ARG A 58 -3.70 5.42 -12.61
C ARG A 58 -2.23 5.86 -12.60
N ALA A 59 -1.33 5.03 -12.09
CA ALA A 59 0.11 5.29 -12.11
C ALA A 59 0.67 5.33 -13.54
N HIS A 60 0.18 4.44 -14.42
CA HIS A 60 0.53 4.42 -15.83
C HIS A 60 0.08 5.70 -16.54
N GLN A 61 -1.20 6.08 -16.39
CA GLN A 61 -1.74 7.31 -16.98
C GLN A 61 -0.97 8.54 -16.49
N THR A 62 -0.77 8.66 -15.18
CA THR A 62 0.04 9.73 -14.57
C THR A 62 1.42 9.83 -15.23
N ARG A 63 2.10 8.70 -15.49
CA ARG A 63 3.41 8.71 -16.15
C ARG A 63 3.32 9.18 -17.60
N ILE A 64 2.34 8.70 -18.35
CA ILE A 64 2.12 9.09 -19.75
C ILE A 64 1.85 10.60 -19.85
N ASP A 65 1.00 11.14 -18.97
CA ASP A 65 0.71 12.58 -18.89
C ASP A 65 1.96 13.40 -18.57
N GLN A 66 2.82 12.89 -17.69
CA GLN A 66 4.12 13.48 -17.36
C GLN A 66 5.17 13.31 -18.46
N LYS A 67 4.88 12.59 -19.56
CA LYS A 67 5.81 12.28 -20.65
C LYS A 67 7.12 11.61 -20.18
N LYS A 68 7.04 10.82 -19.11
CA LYS A 68 8.19 10.10 -18.53
C LYS A 68 8.31 8.68 -19.08
N LYS A 69 9.54 8.20 -19.28
CA LYS A 69 9.80 6.78 -19.52
C LYS A 69 9.68 6.01 -18.20
N GLN A 70 9.43 4.70 -18.30
CA GLN A 70 9.44 3.80 -17.14
C GLN A 70 10.78 3.86 -16.38
N ALA A 71 11.90 4.00 -17.10
CA ALA A 71 13.22 4.16 -16.52
C ALA A 71 13.36 5.44 -15.69
N ASP A 72 12.74 6.55 -16.13
CA ASP A 72 12.82 7.83 -15.42
C ASP A 72 12.10 7.74 -14.08
N VAL A 73 10.89 7.17 -14.06
CA VAL A 73 10.13 6.94 -12.83
C VAL A 73 10.90 6.02 -11.88
N ALA A 74 11.50 4.95 -12.41
CA ALA A 74 12.28 4.03 -11.61
C ALA A 74 13.50 4.70 -10.97
N ASN A 75 14.25 5.49 -11.74
CA ASN A 75 15.44 6.19 -11.28
C ASN A 75 15.08 7.24 -10.22
N ILE A 76 14.09 8.10 -10.47
CA ILE A 76 13.65 9.14 -9.51
C ILE A 76 13.12 8.51 -8.22
N GLY A 77 12.36 7.41 -8.34
CA GLY A 77 11.79 6.71 -7.20
C GLY A 77 12.80 5.90 -6.37
N GLY A 78 13.99 5.63 -6.91
CA GLY A 78 14.97 4.71 -6.30
C GLY A 78 14.55 3.24 -6.39
N LEU A 79 13.85 2.86 -7.47
CA LEU A 79 13.66 1.47 -7.83
C LEU A 79 14.98 0.94 -8.41
N GLY A 80 15.45 -0.22 -7.93
CA GLY A 80 16.72 -0.79 -8.39
C GLY A 80 16.72 -1.22 -9.86
N ASN A 81 15.53 -1.31 -10.49
CA ASN A 81 15.35 -1.69 -11.89
C ASN A 81 14.04 -1.11 -12.45
N HIS A 82 14.06 -0.65 -13.70
CA HIS A 82 12.89 -0.23 -14.46
C HIS A 82 11.88 -1.37 -14.69
N ALA A 83 12.33 -2.63 -14.77
CA ALA A 83 11.44 -3.78 -14.92
C ALA A 83 10.48 -3.95 -13.73
N SER A 84 10.88 -3.53 -12.53
CA SER A 84 10.01 -3.55 -11.35
C SER A 84 8.82 -2.61 -11.52
N TYR A 85 9.05 -1.42 -12.07
CA TYR A 85 7.98 -0.48 -12.38
C TYR A 85 7.11 -0.97 -13.55
N ALA A 86 7.72 -1.50 -14.62
CA ALA A 86 6.98 -2.08 -15.74
C ALA A 86 6.10 -3.28 -15.31
N SER A 87 6.59 -4.12 -14.40
CA SER A 87 5.82 -5.22 -13.82
C SER A 87 4.63 -4.69 -13.01
N PHE A 88 4.83 -3.65 -12.22
CA PHE A 88 3.76 -3.01 -11.48
C PHE A 88 2.67 -2.46 -12.43
N GLU A 89 3.04 -1.70 -13.47
CA GLU A 89 2.07 -1.18 -14.46
C GLU A 89 1.25 -2.30 -15.12
N ARG A 90 1.88 -3.45 -15.40
CA ARG A 90 1.24 -4.57 -16.09
C ARG A 90 0.37 -5.42 -15.17
N THR A 91 0.76 -5.59 -13.91
CA THR A 91 0.17 -6.62 -13.03
C THR A 91 -0.60 -6.06 -11.85
N GLY A 92 -0.45 -4.78 -11.52
CA GLY A 92 -0.95 -4.23 -10.25
C GLY A 92 -0.11 -4.61 -9.04
N LYS A 93 0.82 -5.56 -9.17
CA LYS A 93 1.52 -6.18 -8.03
C LYS A 93 2.85 -5.49 -7.76
N ALA A 94 3.05 -5.07 -6.51
CA ALA A 94 4.31 -4.60 -5.97
C ALA A 94 4.33 -4.80 -4.45
N THR A 95 5.51 -4.92 -3.86
CA THR A 95 5.62 -4.77 -2.40
C THR A 95 5.26 -3.33 -2.01
N LEU A 96 4.76 -3.12 -0.78
CA LEU A 96 4.44 -1.78 -0.29
C LEU A 96 5.63 -0.81 -0.42
N SER A 97 6.84 -1.27 -0.10
CA SER A 97 8.08 -0.48 -0.26
C SER A 97 8.32 -0.05 -1.72
N ASN A 98 8.10 -0.95 -2.68
CA ASN A 98 8.22 -0.60 -4.10
C ASN A 98 7.10 0.35 -4.55
N PHE A 99 5.88 0.17 -4.07
CA PHE A 99 4.77 1.10 -4.35
C PHE A 99 5.08 2.52 -3.85
N ILE A 100 5.63 2.66 -2.64
CA ILE A 100 6.10 3.94 -2.10
C ILE A 100 7.13 4.59 -3.04
N LYS A 101 8.09 3.80 -3.55
CA LYS A 101 9.09 4.28 -4.52
C LYS A 101 8.46 4.72 -5.83
N VAL A 102 7.44 4.00 -6.32
CA VAL A 102 6.66 4.40 -7.49
C VAL A 102 6.00 5.77 -7.26
N MET A 103 5.31 5.94 -6.13
CA MET A 103 4.67 7.22 -5.77
C MET A 103 5.70 8.36 -5.69
N ARG A 104 6.89 8.09 -5.16
CA ARG A 104 8.01 9.04 -5.18
C ARG A 104 8.46 9.39 -6.59
N GLY A 105 8.67 8.41 -7.46
CA GLY A 105 9.07 8.61 -8.86
C GLY A 105 8.06 9.42 -9.69
N LEU A 106 6.78 9.27 -9.36
CA LEU A 106 5.67 10.03 -9.95
C LEU A 106 5.48 11.42 -9.32
N GLY A 107 6.20 11.75 -8.24
CA GLY A 107 6.05 13.03 -7.52
C GLY A 107 4.78 13.14 -6.68
N ARG A 108 4.14 12.01 -6.34
CA ARG A 108 2.85 11.93 -5.63
C ARG A 108 2.98 11.36 -4.22
N ILE A 109 4.18 11.38 -3.64
CA ILE A 109 4.46 10.77 -2.33
C ILE A 109 3.59 11.36 -1.21
N ASN A 110 3.26 12.65 -1.29
CA ASN A 110 2.44 13.36 -0.30
C ASN A 110 1.02 12.78 -0.18
N GLU A 111 0.51 12.11 -1.22
CA GLU A 111 -0.80 11.44 -1.14
C GLU A 111 -0.79 10.28 -0.14
N LEU A 112 0.37 9.64 0.06
CA LEU A 112 0.50 8.57 1.04
C LEU A 112 0.40 9.09 2.49
N GLU A 113 0.72 10.36 2.75
CA GLU A 113 0.57 10.97 4.08
C GLU A 113 -0.90 11.08 4.50
N GLY A 114 -1.80 11.19 3.53
CA GLY A 114 -3.24 11.21 3.76
C GLY A 114 -3.82 9.83 4.06
N LEU A 115 -3.14 8.75 3.65
CA LEU A 115 -3.61 7.39 3.87
C LEU A 115 -3.52 7.02 5.35
N LEU A 116 -4.61 6.43 5.86
CA LEU A 116 -4.69 5.95 7.25
C LEU A 116 -4.39 7.03 8.30
N LYS A 117 -4.53 8.31 7.93
CA LYS A 117 -4.41 9.42 8.89
C LYS A 117 -5.43 9.19 10.00
N ARG A 118 -4.95 9.14 11.24
CA ARG A 118 -5.82 8.90 12.40
C ARG A 118 -6.93 9.95 12.43
N ASP A 119 -8.16 9.48 12.56
CA ASP A 119 -9.27 10.38 12.84
C ASP A 119 -9.05 11.02 14.21
N ILE A 120 -8.94 12.34 14.21
CA ILE A 120 -8.68 13.15 15.41
C ILE A 120 -9.95 13.16 16.28
N SER A 121 -11.13 12.89 15.69
CA SER A 121 -12.40 12.81 16.40
C SER A 121 -12.37 11.74 17.51
N ALA A 122 -11.79 10.57 17.22
CA ALA A 122 -11.66 9.46 18.18
C ALA A 122 -10.76 9.84 19.38
N LYS A 123 -9.70 10.61 19.15
CA LYS A 123 -8.84 11.13 20.23
C LYS A 123 -9.54 12.20 21.07
N LEU A 124 -10.39 13.01 20.45
CA LEU A 124 -11.14 14.04 21.17
C LEU A 124 -12.15 13.40 22.13
N SER A 125 -12.86 12.35 21.70
CA SER A 125 -13.76 11.59 22.57
C SER A 125 -13.04 10.88 23.73
N GLU A 126 -11.80 10.41 23.52
CA GLU A 126 -10.96 9.83 24.58
C GLU A 126 -10.46 10.88 25.59
N LEU A 127 -10.13 12.09 25.10
CA LEU A 127 -9.73 13.22 25.95
C LEU A 127 -10.89 13.75 26.80
N GLU A 128 -12.09 13.83 26.22
CA GLU A 128 -13.30 14.25 26.94
C GLU A 128 -13.70 13.24 28.03
N SER A 129 -13.63 11.94 27.73
CA SER A 129 -13.94 10.86 28.69
C SER A 129 -12.86 10.67 29.77
N GLY A 130 -11.62 11.13 29.55
CA GLY A 130 -10.52 11.12 30.52
C GLY A 130 -10.50 12.28 31.52
N SER A 131 -11.33 13.32 31.33
CA SER A 131 -11.29 14.57 32.11
C SER A 131 -11.92 14.51 33.52
N GLY A 132 -12.42 13.33 33.95
CA GLY A 132 -13.14 13.14 35.20
C GLY A 132 -12.32 12.97 36.48
N ARG A 133 -10.98 12.83 36.43
CA ARG A 133 -10.14 12.66 37.64
C ARG A 133 -9.34 13.92 37.95
N LYS A 134 -10.05 14.96 38.39
CA LYS A 134 -9.44 16.11 39.09
C LYS A 134 -8.87 15.63 40.43
N ASN A 135 -7.58 15.33 40.46
CA ASN A 135 -6.83 15.26 41.70
C ASN A 135 -6.78 16.66 42.31
N LYS A 136 -7.77 16.98 43.15
CA LYS A 136 -7.82 18.18 43.99
C LYS A 136 -6.73 18.03 45.06
N ARG A 137 -5.48 18.32 44.71
CA ARG A 137 -4.41 18.45 45.71
C ARG A 137 -4.78 19.66 46.58
N ARG A 138 -5.24 19.36 47.79
CA ARG A 138 -5.48 20.33 48.86
C ARG A 138 -4.12 20.95 49.21
N ILE A 139 -3.87 22.16 48.71
CA ILE A 139 -2.76 22.99 49.21
C ILE A 139 -3.16 23.37 50.64
N LYS A 140 -2.48 22.79 51.63
CA LYS A 140 -2.52 23.34 52.99
C LYS A 140 -1.63 24.58 52.96
N ASP A 141 -2.21 25.74 53.21
CA ASP A 141 -1.49 26.98 53.44
C ASP A 141 -0.42 26.77 54.51
N LYS A 142 0.85 26.90 54.11
CA LYS A 142 2.02 26.92 55.00
C LYS A 142 2.75 28.26 54.89
N PHE A 143 2.01 29.34 54.68
CA PHE A 143 2.57 30.69 54.46
C PHE A 143 2.21 31.70 55.56
N PHE A 144 1.71 31.27 56.73
CA PHE A 144 1.25 32.20 57.77
C PHE A 144 1.92 32.09 59.16
N GLU A 145 2.93 31.24 59.38
CA GLU A 145 3.55 31.11 60.73
C GLU A 145 4.95 31.70 60.89
N ASP A 146 5.65 32.12 59.82
CA ASP A 146 7.05 32.57 59.94
C ASP A 146 7.24 34.09 60.04
N THR A 147 6.18 34.89 60.28
CA THR A 147 6.30 36.37 60.39
C THR A 147 6.10 36.94 61.80
N VAL A 148 5.92 36.11 62.84
CA VAL A 148 5.62 36.60 64.20
C VAL A 148 6.76 36.39 65.22
N ASN A 149 7.95 35.90 64.82
CA ASN A 149 9.09 35.73 65.75
C ASN A 149 10.38 36.41 65.26
N LEU A 150 10.32 37.71 64.98
CA LEU A 150 11.53 38.55 64.79
C LEU A 150 11.29 40.02 65.23
N LEU A 151 10.71 40.19 66.42
CA LEU A 151 10.83 41.36 67.28
C LEU A 151 11.39 40.90 68.63
#